data_AF-A0A7S3NRY9-F1
#
_entry.id   AF-A0A7S3NRY9-F1
#
_cell.length_a   1.000
_cell.length_b   1.000
_cell.length_c   1.000
_cell.angle_alpha   90.00
_cell.angle_beta   90.00
_cell.angle_gamma   90.00
#
_symmetry.space_group_name_H-M   'P 1'
#
loop_
_entity.id
_entity.type
_entity.pdbx_description
1 polymer ?
#
loop_
_entity_poly.entity_id
_entity_poly.type
_entity_poly.pdbx_seq_one_letter_code
_entity_poly.pdbx_strand_id
1 'polypeptide(L)'
;MQPKMVEPKPSKKEDAKKEEDPDFCYKAPRKQKFEYNKRKDVILKTILRKCRRSLQDEFNEYTGYFSNRKMQGHQFLKDCIQKFYDSLPEKPESLDLLFYLGAMLYPQEMSRGVDCFFECEQDKKVKQRKFFRGKIQKVHDVLYRYSHEKMDYFVNVPELSYLYSLFFKKADAHQDEDQYYMNGATEIFEKCKGTLINSGVSV
;
A
#
# COMPACT_ATOMS: atom_id res chain seq x y z
N MET A 1 -14.81 -68.74 6.52
CA MET A 1 -15.11 -68.27 5.16
C MET A 1 -15.14 -66.74 5.20
N GLN A 2 -14.12 -66.08 4.63
CA GLN A 2 -14.05 -64.61 4.59
C GLN A 2 -14.69 -64.11 3.28
N PRO A 3 -15.56 -63.08 3.32
CA PRO A 3 -16.13 -62.49 2.11
C PRO A 3 -15.10 -61.60 1.39
N LYS A 4 -14.92 -61.85 0.09
CA LYS A 4 -14.08 -61.03 -0.82
C LYS A 4 -14.74 -59.67 -1.05
N MET A 5 -14.01 -58.59 -0.77
CA MET A 5 -14.39 -57.23 -1.14
C MET A 5 -14.26 -57.05 -2.65
N VAL A 6 -15.32 -56.50 -3.27
CA VAL A 6 -15.35 -56.12 -4.68
C VAL A 6 -14.97 -54.64 -4.77
N GLU A 7 -13.90 -54.34 -5.50
CA GLU A 7 -13.47 -52.97 -5.78
C GLU A 7 -14.44 -52.26 -6.75
N PRO A 8 -14.83 -51.01 -6.50
CA PRO A 8 -15.65 -50.23 -7.42
C PRO A 8 -14.80 -49.65 -8.56
N LYS A 9 -15.25 -49.89 -9.81
CA LYS A 9 -14.67 -49.30 -11.03
C LYS A 9 -14.86 -47.78 -11.06
N PRO A 10 -13.90 -47.00 -11.58
CA PRO A 10 -14.02 -45.55 -11.72
C PRO A 10 -15.03 -45.17 -12.81
N SER A 11 -15.96 -44.29 -12.45
CA SER A 11 -16.93 -43.67 -13.37
C SER A 11 -16.23 -42.68 -14.31
N LYS A 12 -16.53 -42.79 -15.61
CA LYS A 12 -16.10 -41.84 -16.63
C LYS A 12 -16.83 -40.52 -16.40
N LYS A 13 -16.07 -39.44 -16.18
CA LYS A 13 -16.59 -38.07 -16.25
C LYS A 13 -16.80 -37.72 -17.72
N GLU A 14 -18.04 -37.41 -18.07
CA GLU A 14 -18.37 -36.78 -19.34
C GLU A 14 -18.04 -35.29 -19.25
N ASP A 15 -17.09 -34.86 -20.06
CA ASP A 15 -16.72 -33.45 -20.19
C ASP A 15 -17.80 -32.69 -20.95
N ALA A 16 -18.42 -31.73 -20.26
CA ALA A 16 -19.32 -30.75 -20.86
C ALA A 16 -18.55 -29.90 -21.89
N LYS A 17 -18.82 -30.12 -23.17
CA LYS A 17 -18.40 -29.24 -24.27
C LYS A 17 -19.00 -27.85 -24.03
N LYS A 18 -18.15 -26.87 -23.73
CA LYS A 18 -18.50 -25.45 -23.85
C LYS A 18 -18.47 -25.10 -25.33
N GLU A 19 -19.60 -24.66 -25.88
CA GLU A 19 -19.65 -23.92 -27.13
C GLU A 19 -18.82 -22.64 -26.95
N GLU A 20 -17.62 -22.63 -27.54
CA GLU A 20 -16.81 -21.42 -27.67
C GLU A 20 -17.31 -20.66 -28.90
N ASP A 21 -17.86 -19.47 -28.65
CA ASP A 21 -18.29 -18.49 -29.65
C ASP A 21 -17.10 -18.14 -30.57
N PRO A 22 -17.13 -18.51 -31.87
CA PRO A 22 -15.99 -18.37 -32.77
C PRO A 22 -15.62 -16.91 -33.08
N ASP A 23 -16.43 -15.92 -32.68
CA ASP A 23 -16.18 -14.51 -32.94
C ASP A 23 -15.59 -13.72 -31.75
N PHE A 24 -15.42 -14.32 -30.57
CA PHE A 24 -14.81 -13.63 -29.42
C PHE A 24 -13.28 -13.79 -29.40
N CYS A 25 -12.59 -13.20 -30.39
CA CYS A 25 -11.13 -13.12 -30.39
C CYS A 25 -10.65 -11.99 -29.46
N TYR A 26 -10.61 -12.24 -28.15
CA TYR A 26 -9.93 -11.34 -27.21
C TYR A 26 -8.42 -11.36 -27.51
N LYS A 27 -7.97 -10.38 -28.30
CA LYS A 27 -6.54 -10.10 -28.45
C LYS A 27 -6.04 -9.51 -27.14
N ALA A 28 -5.64 -10.39 -26.21
CA ALA A 28 -4.92 -9.99 -25.02
C ALA A 28 -3.79 -9.04 -25.45
N PRO A 29 -3.70 -7.80 -24.89
CA PRO A 29 -2.64 -6.88 -25.22
C PRO A 29 -1.31 -7.62 -25.12
N ARG A 30 -0.54 -7.62 -26.21
CA ARG A 30 0.79 -8.25 -26.23
C ARG A 30 1.54 -7.69 -25.03
N LYS A 31 1.86 -8.56 -24.07
CA LYS A 31 2.73 -8.20 -22.94
C LYS A 31 4.03 -7.68 -23.54
N GLN A 32 4.14 -6.35 -23.62
CA GLN A 32 5.36 -5.69 -24.03
C GLN A 32 6.39 -6.15 -23.01
N LYS A 33 7.36 -6.95 -23.46
CA LYS A 33 8.47 -7.40 -22.61
C LYS A 33 9.28 -6.14 -22.29
N PHE A 34 8.91 -5.47 -21.20
CA PHE A 34 9.71 -4.42 -20.61
C PHE A 34 10.98 -5.08 -20.07
N GLU A 35 12.02 -5.15 -20.90
CA GLU A 35 13.41 -5.30 -20.46
C GLU A 35 13.90 -4.00 -19.80
N TYR A 36 13.02 -3.36 -19.01
CA TYR A 36 13.29 -2.08 -18.37
C TYR A 36 14.08 -2.36 -17.09
N ASN A 37 15.39 -2.29 -17.25
CA ASN A 37 16.40 -1.95 -16.24
C ASN A 37 16.07 -2.37 -14.80
N LYS A 38 16.28 -3.66 -14.45
CA LYS A 38 16.14 -4.22 -13.08
C LYS A 38 16.75 -3.33 -11.97
N ARG A 39 17.76 -2.50 -12.29
CA ARG A 39 18.37 -1.54 -11.36
C ARG A 39 17.40 -0.41 -10.96
N LYS A 40 16.56 0.08 -11.87
CA LYS A 40 15.59 1.15 -11.60
C LYS A 40 14.55 0.71 -10.56
N ASP A 41 14.07 -0.52 -10.66
CA ASP A 41 13.14 -1.09 -9.68
C ASP A 41 13.73 -1.19 -8.28
N VAL A 42 14.99 -1.59 -8.19
CA VAL A 42 15.71 -1.65 -6.92
C VAL A 42 15.86 -0.25 -6.32
N ILE A 43 16.19 0.75 -7.14
CA ILE A 43 16.33 2.16 -6.70
C ILE A 43 14.98 2.68 -6.18
N LEU A 44 13.91 2.57 -6.97
CA LEU A 44 12.57 3.06 -6.59
C LEU A 44 12.06 2.38 -5.31
N LYS A 45 12.23 1.06 -5.21
CA LYS A 45 11.93 0.31 -3.98
C LYS A 45 12.74 0.79 -2.79
N THR A 46 14.01 1.13 -2.99
CA THR A 46 14.89 1.64 -1.94
C THR A 46 14.45 3.01 -1.46
N ILE A 47 14.06 3.90 -2.38
CA ILE A 47 13.50 5.22 -2.07
C ILE A 47 12.23 5.08 -1.22
N LEU A 48 11.26 4.24 -1.63
CA LEU A 48 10.02 4.04 -0.86
C LEU A 48 10.27 3.46 0.55
N ARG A 49 11.26 2.56 0.68
CA ARG A 49 11.67 2.02 1.98
C ARG A 49 12.31 3.08 2.86
N LYS A 50 13.16 3.95 2.30
CA LYS A 50 13.76 5.08 3.02
C LYS A 50 12.69 6.08 3.45
N CYS A 51 11.75 6.41 2.57
CA CYS A 51 10.59 7.25 2.87
C CYS A 51 9.80 6.72 4.07
N ARG A 52 9.39 5.45 4.04
CA ARG A 52 8.69 4.83 5.16
C ARG A 52 9.53 4.83 6.44
N ARG A 53 10.82 4.47 6.36
CA ARG A 53 11.70 4.39 7.53
C ARG A 53 11.86 5.76 8.20
N SER A 54 12.15 6.79 7.41
CA SER A 54 12.26 8.17 7.89
C SER A 54 10.99 8.62 8.61
N LEU A 55 9.81 8.43 7.99
CA LEU A 55 8.53 8.76 8.65
C LEU A 55 8.29 7.93 9.92
N GLN A 56 8.68 6.66 9.91
CA GLN A 56 8.52 5.76 11.05
C GLN A 56 9.45 6.14 12.22
N ASP A 57 10.68 6.54 11.94
CA ASP A 57 11.64 6.97 12.96
C ASP A 57 11.16 8.27 13.61
N GLU A 58 10.77 9.27 12.81
CA GLU A 58 10.18 10.52 13.32
C GLU A 58 8.91 10.27 14.16
N PHE A 59 8.02 9.42 13.65
CA PHE A 59 6.81 9.04 14.38
C PHE A 59 7.14 8.42 15.74
N ASN A 60 8.10 7.50 15.81
CA ASN A 60 8.47 6.82 17.04
C ASN A 60 9.13 7.76 18.04
N GLU A 61 10.01 8.63 17.55
CA GLU A 61 10.67 9.65 18.35
C GLU A 61 9.65 10.62 18.95
N TYR A 62 8.72 11.12 18.13
CA TYR A 62 7.73 12.11 18.55
C TYR A 62 6.63 11.55 19.48
N THR A 63 6.21 10.31 19.24
CA THR A 63 5.07 9.70 19.96
C THR A 63 5.50 8.78 21.09
N GLY A 64 6.74 8.28 21.08
CA GLY A 64 7.20 7.23 21.98
C GLY A 64 6.47 5.89 21.75
N TYR A 65 5.84 5.69 20.60
CA TYR A 65 5.00 4.51 20.34
C TYR A 65 5.74 3.20 20.60
N PHE A 66 6.96 3.04 20.06
CA PHE A 66 7.71 1.79 20.21
C PHE A 66 8.05 1.47 21.68
N SER A 67 8.37 2.49 22.48
CA SER A 67 8.72 2.35 23.89
C SER A 67 7.51 1.98 24.75
N ASN A 68 6.30 2.47 24.40
CA ASN A 68 5.12 2.38 25.25
C ASN A 68 4.08 1.32 24.81
N ARG A 69 4.20 0.74 23.61
CA ARG A 69 3.15 -0.11 22.99
C ARG A 69 2.81 -1.43 23.72
N LYS A 70 3.65 -1.95 24.62
CA LYS A 70 3.61 -3.36 25.08
C LYS A 70 2.28 -3.78 25.75
N MET A 71 1.44 -2.83 26.18
CA MET A 71 0.17 -3.12 26.91
C MET A 71 -1.01 -2.22 26.50
N GLN A 72 -0.88 -1.39 25.46
CA GLN A 72 -1.82 -0.28 25.22
C GLN A 72 -2.94 -0.61 24.20
N GLY A 73 -2.99 -1.84 23.69
CA GLY A 73 -3.99 -2.25 22.69
C GLY A 73 -3.85 -1.54 21.33
N HIS A 74 -4.84 -1.71 20.46
CA HIS A 74 -4.82 -1.12 19.10
C HIS A 74 -5.20 0.37 19.08
N GLN A 75 -5.98 0.84 20.04
CA GLN A 75 -6.40 2.24 20.12
C GLN A 75 -5.20 3.19 20.28
N PHE A 76 -4.20 2.77 21.07
CA PHE A 76 -2.98 3.54 21.25
C PHE A 76 -2.21 3.82 19.97
N LEU A 77 -2.23 2.89 19.00
CA LEU A 77 -1.63 3.16 17.69
C LEU A 77 -2.36 4.31 16.99
N LYS A 78 -3.70 4.32 17.01
CA LYS A 78 -4.50 5.41 16.43
C LYS A 78 -4.20 6.73 17.14
N ASP A 79 -4.15 6.74 18.46
CA ASP A 79 -3.91 7.96 19.23
C ASP A 79 -2.51 8.54 18.95
N CYS A 80 -1.48 7.67 18.83
CA CYS A 80 -0.15 8.10 18.41
C CYS A 80 -0.15 8.63 16.97
N ILE A 81 -0.84 7.97 16.04
CA ILE A 81 -0.94 8.42 14.65
C ILE A 81 -1.65 9.78 14.59
N GLN A 82 -2.72 9.96 15.36
CA GLN A 82 -3.43 11.24 15.47
C GLN A 82 -2.49 12.33 16.00
N LYS A 83 -1.77 12.06 17.08
CA LYS A 83 -0.78 12.99 17.65
C LYS A 83 0.28 13.39 16.61
N PHE A 84 0.82 12.43 15.85
CA PHE A 84 1.82 12.71 14.83
C PHE A 84 1.22 13.44 13.62
N TYR A 85 0.03 13.05 13.18
CA TYR A 85 -0.73 13.75 12.15
C TYR A 85 -0.97 15.20 12.55
N ASP A 86 -1.35 15.46 13.80
CA ASP A 86 -1.57 16.82 14.32
C ASP A 86 -0.32 17.71 14.24
N SER A 87 0.87 17.11 14.28
CA SER A 87 2.16 17.80 14.15
C SER A 87 2.57 18.13 12.70
N LEU A 88 1.94 17.52 11.68
CA LEU A 88 2.29 17.77 10.29
C LEU A 88 1.86 19.19 9.85
N PRO A 89 2.72 19.93 9.11
CA PRO A 89 2.36 21.23 8.58
C PRO A 89 1.35 21.13 7.42
N GLU A 90 0.55 22.18 7.23
CA GLU A 90 -0.24 22.45 6.01
C GLU A 90 -1.06 21.27 5.48
N LYS A 91 -1.77 20.57 6.37
CA LYS A 91 -2.55 19.38 6.03
C LYS A 91 -3.75 19.74 5.14
N PRO A 92 -3.89 19.15 3.94
CA PRO A 92 -5.11 19.26 3.16
C PRO A 92 -6.27 18.50 3.83
N GLU A 93 -7.35 19.21 4.18
CA GLU A 93 -8.55 18.64 4.82
C GLU A 93 -9.31 17.67 3.90
N SER A 94 -9.12 17.78 2.59
CA SER A 94 -9.76 16.94 1.58
C SER A 94 -9.21 15.51 1.52
N LEU A 95 -8.09 15.24 2.20
CA LEU A 95 -7.36 13.97 2.13
C LEU A 95 -7.52 13.14 3.40
N ASP A 96 -7.66 11.82 3.26
CA ASP A 96 -7.73 10.86 4.38
C ASP A 96 -6.32 10.51 4.92
N LEU A 97 -5.53 11.54 5.21
CA LEU A 97 -4.11 11.41 5.54
C LEU A 97 -3.88 10.58 6.80
N LEU A 98 -4.75 10.68 7.81
CA LEU A 98 -4.64 9.94 9.05
C LEU A 98 -4.62 8.42 8.79
N PHE A 99 -5.55 7.94 7.95
CA PHE A 99 -5.64 6.53 7.58
C PHE A 99 -4.39 6.07 6.82
N TYR A 100 -4.00 6.80 5.77
CA TYR A 100 -2.88 6.41 4.93
C TYR A 100 -1.52 6.51 5.64
N LEU A 101 -1.37 7.47 6.55
CA LEU A 101 -0.21 7.57 7.44
C LEU A 101 -0.10 6.32 8.32
N GLY A 102 -1.19 5.91 8.96
CA GLY A 102 -1.23 4.66 9.72
C GLY A 102 -0.88 3.43 8.89
N ALA A 103 -1.44 3.33 7.68
CA ALA A 103 -1.21 2.22 6.77
C ALA A 103 0.24 2.17 6.27
N MET A 104 0.90 3.32 6.15
CA MET A 104 2.30 3.41 5.74
C MET A 104 3.26 3.03 6.89
N LEU A 105 2.99 3.53 8.10
CA LEU A 105 3.83 3.30 9.27
C LEU A 105 3.75 1.85 9.75
N TYR A 106 2.55 1.36 10.06
CA TYR A 106 2.31 0.04 10.67
C TYR A 106 1.15 -0.72 10.03
N PRO A 107 1.25 -1.11 8.74
CA PRO A 107 0.14 -1.74 8.01
C PRO A 107 -0.39 -3.01 8.70
N GLN A 108 0.50 -3.83 9.28
CA GLN A 108 0.10 -5.07 9.93
C GLN A 108 -0.70 -4.82 11.22
N GLU A 109 -0.24 -3.90 12.08
CA GLU A 109 -0.94 -3.55 13.31
C GLU A 109 -2.25 -2.83 13.03
N MET A 110 -2.25 -1.94 12.03
CA MET A 110 -3.46 -1.27 11.57
C MET A 110 -4.49 -2.27 11.01
N SER A 111 -4.06 -3.30 10.26
CA SER A 111 -4.96 -4.33 9.74
C SER A 111 -5.61 -5.17 10.85
N ARG A 112 -4.84 -5.47 11.92
CA ARG A 112 -5.35 -6.14 13.12
C ARG A 112 -6.36 -5.27 13.87
N GLY A 113 -6.02 -3.99 14.08
CA GLY A 113 -6.82 -3.01 14.80
C GLY A 113 -7.70 -2.11 13.93
N VAL A 114 -8.10 -2.57 12.73
CA VAL A 114 -8.70 -1.70 11.69
C VAL A 114 -9.95 -0.96 12.16
N ASP A 115 -10.70 -1.55 13.10
CA ASP A 115 -11.90 -0.97 13.69
C ASP A 115 -11.67 0.35 14.42
N CYS A 116 -10.45 0.60 14.90
CA CYS A 116 -10.15 1.88 15.53
C CYS A 116 -10.20 3.03 14.51
N PHE A 117 -9.96 2.75 13.22
CA PHE A 117 -9.73 3.76 12.18
C PHE A 117 -10.97 4.16 11.38
N PHE A 118 -12.16 3.65 11.71
CA PHE A 118 -13.39 4.07 11.06
C PHE A 118 -14.59 3.91 12.00
N GLU A 119 -15.59 4.75 11.82
CA GLU A 119 -16.88 4.64 12.51
C GLU A 119 -17.91 4.03 11.56
N CYS A 120 -18.65 3.03 12.04
CA CYS A 120 -19.76 2.46 11.28
C CYS A 120 -20.77 1.77 12.17
N GLU A 121 -21.98 1.61 11.64
CA GLU A 121 -23.04 0.78 12.23
C GLU A 121 -22.61 -0.71 12.29
N GLN A 122 -23.12 -1.44 13.29
CA GLN A 122 -22.68 -2.82 13.56
C GLN A 122 -22.95 -3.78 12.39
N ASP A 123 -24.04 -3.58 11.67
CA ASP A 123 -24.48 -4.38 10.51
C ASP A 123 -23.54 -4.22 9.29
N LYS A 124 -22.97 -3.02 9.10
CA LYS A 124 -22.02 -2.73 8.00
C LYS A 124 -20.56 -3.01 8.37
N LYS A 125 -20.27 -3.27 9.64
CA LYS A 125 -18.90 -3.41 10.18
C LYS A 125 -18.08 -4.47 9.47
N VAL A 126 -18.66 -5.63 9.15
CA VAL A 126 -17.95 -6.72 8.47
C VAL A 126 -17.52 -6.31 7.05
N LYS A 127 -18.40 -5.64 6.30
CA LYS A 127 -18.10 -5.17 4.94
C LYS A 127 -17.03 -4.07 4.96
N GLN A 128 -17.15 -3.12 5.90
CA GLN A 128 -16.18 -2.03 6.07
C GLN A 128 -14.80 -2.56 6.47
N ARG A 129 -14.71 -3.48 7.44
CA ARG A 129 -13.45 -4.15 7.81
C ARG A 129 -12.75 -4.75 6.58
N LYS A 130 -13.49 -5.46 5.73
CA LYS A 130 -12.93 -6.08 4.51
C LYS A 130 -12.42 -5.02 3.54
N PHE A 131 -13.17 -3.93 3.35
CA PHE A 131 -12.79 -2.81 2.48
C PHE A 131 -11.50 -2.13 2.97
N PHE A 132 -11.45 -1.71 4.24
CA PHE A 132 -10.28 -1.03 4.79
C PHE A 132 -9.05 -1.95 4.89
N ARG A 133 -9.21 -3.22 5.26
CA ARG A 133 -8.10 -4.19 5.20
C ARG A 133 -7.57 -4.36 3.77
N GLY A 134 -8.45 -4.32 2.77
CA GLY A 134 -8.06 -4.31 1.37
C GLY A 134 -7.21 -3.08 1.01
N LYS A 135 -7.60 -1.88 1.45
CA LYS A 135 -6.80 -0.66 1.29
C LYS A 135 -5.43 -0.77 1.96
N ILE A 136 -5.39 -1.21 3.22
CA ILE A 136 -4.14 -1.41 3.98
C ILE A 136 -3.23 -2.42 3.27
N GLN A 137 -3.79 -3.52 2.76
CA GLN A 137 -3.01 -4.52 2.04
C GLN A 137 -2.40 -3.95 0.75
N LYS A 138 -3.12 -3.08 0.02
CA LYS A 138 -2.56 -2.40 -1.16
C LYS A 138 -1.35 -1.54 -0.77
N VAL A 139 -1.47 -0.73 0.29
CA VAL A 139 -0.35 0.09 0.80
C VAL A 139 0.83 -0.80 1.22
N HIS A 140 0.58 -1.87 1.96
CA HIS A 140 1.60 -2.84 2.32
C HIS A 140 2.29 -3.44 1.08
N ASP A 141 1.53 -3.88 0.08
CA ASP A 141 2.09 -4.51 -1.10
C ASP A 141 2.96 -3.54 -1.90
N VAL A 142 2.61 -2.26 -1.95
CA VAL A 142 3.41 -1.21 -2.57
C VAL A 142 4.76 -1.04 -1.87
N LEU A 143 4.75 -1.02 -0.53
CA LEU A 143 5.96 -0.80 0.27
C LEU A 143 6.91 -2.02 0.27
N TYR A 144 6.38 -3.25 0.19
CA TYR A 144 7.17 -4.46 0.39
C TYR A 144 7.36 -5.31 -0.88
N ARG A 145 6.36 -5.35 -1.76
CA ARG A 145 6.30 -6.22 -2.94
C ARG A 145 6.34 -5.40 -4.24
N TYR A 146 7.32 -4.52 -4.36
CA TYR A 146 7.46 -3.59 -5.48
C TYR A 146 7.17 -4.24 -6.87
N SER A 147 6.37 -3.54 -7.66
CA SER A 147 6.18 -3.70 -9.11
C SER A 147 5.84 -2.32 -9.69
N HIS A 148 5.99 -2.14 -11.01
CA HIS A 148 5.60 -0.86 -11.66
C HIS A 148 4.14 -0.50 -11.40
N GLU A 149 3.21 -1.45 -11.53
CA GLU A 149 1.77 -1.24 -11.22
C GLU A 149 1.55 -0.71 -9.79
N LYS A 150 2.39 -1.11 -8.83
CA LYS A 150 2.30 -0.65 -7.45
C LYS A 150 2.93 0.72 -7.25
N MET A 151 3.99 1.03 -8.00
CA MET A 151 4.52 2.38 -8.05
C MET A 151 3.47 3.34 -8.63
N ASP A 152 2.78 2.93 -9.69
CA ASP A 152 1.69 3.71 -10.28
C ASP A 152 0.55 3.89 -9.27
N TYR A 153 0.18 2.85 -8.53
CA TYR A 153 -0.77 3.03 -7.43
C TYR A 153 -0.28 4.04 -6.40
N PHE A 154 0.99 3.98 -5.96
CA PHE A 154 1.54 4.89 -4.96
C PHE A 154 1.41 6.35 -5.38
N VAL A 155 1.89 6.68 -6.58
CA VAL A 155 1.91 8.07 -7.08
C VAL A 155 0.52 8.58 -7.47
N ASN A 156 -0.46 7.70 -7.71
CA ASN A 156 -1.82 8.10 -8.06
C ASN A 156 -2.75 8.20 -6.85
N VAL A 157 -2.29 7.83 -5.65
CA VAL A 157 -3.04 8.06 -4.40
C VAL A 157 -2.57 9.40 -3.82
N PRO A 158 -3.44 10.41 -3.72
CA PRO A 158 -3.06 11.74 -3.25
C PRO A 158 -2.46 11.73 -1.85
N GLU A 159 -2.98 10.91 -0.93
CA GLU A 159 -2.47 10.82 0.44
C GLU A 159 -1.02 10.31 0.48
N LEU A 160 -0.72 9.26 -0.28
CA LEU A 160 0.64 8.70 -0.37
C LEU A 160 1.58 9.67 -1.07
N SER A 161 1.09 10.38 -2.08
CA SER A 161 1.82 11.42 -2.80
C SER A 161 2.20 12.57 -1.88
N TYR A 162 1.28 13.01 -1.02
CA TYR A 162 1.53 14.05 -0.02
C TYR A 162 2.58 13.62 1.00
N LEU A 163 2.44 12.41 1.57
CA LEU A 163 3.42 11.86 2.52
C LEU A 163 4.80 11.72 1.90
N TYR A 164 4.88 11.34 0.61
CA TYR A 164 6.13 11.29 -0.11
C TYR A 164 6.75 12.69 -0.31
N SER A 165 5.93 13.69 -0.65
CA SER A 165 6.40 15.07 -0.79
C SER A 165 7.01 15.63 0.49
N LEU A 166 6.43 15.30 1.66
CA LEU A 166 7.03 15.65 2.96
C LEU A 166 8.41 15.02 3.13
N PHE A 167 8.55 13.74 2.80
CA PHE A 167 9.84 13.05 2.83
C PHE A 167 10.85 13.67 1.85
N PHE A 168 10.43 13.94 0.61
CA PHE A 168 11.32 14.46 -0.43
C PHE A 168 11.88 15.84 -0.07
N LYS A 169 11.04 16.76 0.43
CA LYS A 169 11.47 18.09 0.90
C LYS A 169 12.50 18.02 2.03
N LYS A 170 12.40 17.01 2.89
CA LYS A 170 13.38 16.77 3.97
C LYS A 170 14.66 16.12 3.45
N ALA A 171 14.55 15.17 2.53
CA ALA A 171 15.69 14.48 1.94
C ALA A 171 16.54 15.41 1.08
N ASP A 172 15.94 16.39 0.39
CA ASP A 172 16.67 17.39 -0.39
C ASP A 172 17.60 18.27 0.47
N ALA A 173 17.33 18.37 1.78
CA ALA A 173 18.22 19.02 2.74
C ALA A 173 19.49 18.20 3.06
N HIS A 174 19.56 16.93 2.64
CA HIS A 174 20.67 16.00 2.92
C HIS A 174 21.21 15.41 1.60
N GLN A 175 22.06 16.17 0.90
CA GLN A 175 22.54 15.90 -0.47
C GLN A 175 23.61 14.78 -0.61
N ASP A 176 23.72 13.85 0.34
CA ASP A 176 24.82 12.85 0.34
C ASP A 176 24.54 11.59 -0.51
N GLU A 177 23.48 11.58 -1.33
CA GLU A 177 23.05 10.40 -2.08
C GLU A 177 23.58 10.36 -3.53
N ASP A 178 23.76 9.15 -4.07
CA ASP A 178 24.18 8.95 -5.46
C ASP A 178 23.18 9.58 -6.46
N GLN A 179 23.69 10.13 -7.55
CA GLN A 179 22.93 10.76 -8.63
C GLN A 179 21.79 9.87 -9.15
N TYR A 180 21.99 8.54 -9.22
CA TYR A 180 20.93 7.61 -9.63
C TYR A 180 19.75 7.57 -8.65
N TYR A 181 20.04 7.69 -7.36
CA TYR A 181 19.01 7.77 -6.32
C TYR A 181 18.24 9.09 -6.44
N MET A 182 18.95 10.21 -6.58
CA MET A 182 18.34 11.54 -6.68
C MET A 182 17.46 11.67 -7.94
N ASN A 183 17.89 11.11 -9.07
CA ASN A 183 17.09 11.06 -10.28
C ASN A 183 15.80 10.25 -10.08
N GLY A 184 15.90 9.09 -9.43
CA GLY A 184 14.72 8.28 -9.10
C GLY A 184 13.78 8.97 -8.12
N ALA A 185 14.31 9.64 -7.11
CA ALA A 185 13.53 10.34 -6.10
C ALA A 185 12.77 11.54 -6.72
N THR A 186 13.44 12.28 -7.60
CA THR A 186 12.86 13.39 -8.37
C THR A 186 11.78 12.90 -9.32
N GLU A 187 11.99 11.78 -10.03
CA GLU A 187 10.96 11.20 -10.91
C GLU A 187 9.69 10.84 -10.14
N ILE A 188 9.82 10.24 -8.95
CA ILE A 188 8.66 9.95 -8.10
C ILE A 188 7.99 11.26 -7.66
N PHE A 189 8.79 12.25 -7.24
CA PHE A 189 8.26 13.53 -6.76
C PHE A 189 7.44 14.25 -7.82
N GLU A 190 7.91 14.33 -9.06
CA GLU A 190 7.17 14.97 -10.15
C GLU A 190 5.84 14.28 -10.44
N LYS A 191 5.78 12.94 -10.35
CA LYS A 191 4.52 12.20 -10.49
C LYS A 191 3.57 12.50 -9.33
N CYS A 192 4.07 12.47 -8.09
CA CYS A 192 3.29 12.81 -6.89
C CYS A 192 2.75 14.24 -6.98
N LYS A 193 3.57 15.20 -7.41
CA LYS A 193 3.18 16.60 -7.61
C LYS A 193 2.03 16.73 -8.61
N GLY A 194 2.11 16.03 -9.74
CA GLY A 194 1.01 15.98 -10.73
C GLY A 194 -0.31 15.49 -10.11
N THR A 195 -0.28 14.41 -9.34
CA THR A 195 -1.46 13.88 -8.64
C THR A 195 -2.03 14.87 -7.62
N LEU A 196 -1.17 15.56 -6.87
CA LEU A 196 -1.59 16.53 -5.86
C LEU A 196 -2.24 17.76 -6.49
N ILE A 197 -1.65 18.29 -7.57
CA ILE A 197 -2.25 19.39 -8.36
C ILE A 197 -3.63 18.98 -8.89
N ASN A 198 -3.74 17.79 -9.47
CA ASN A 198 -5.02 17.27 -9.98
C ASN A 198 -6.08 17.08 -8.88
N SER A 199 -5.63 16.94 -7.63
CA SER A 199 -6.50 16.80 -6.45
C SER A 199 -6.77 18.14 -5.75
N GLY A 200 -6.30 19.26 -6.30
CA GLY A 200 -6.47 20.59 -5.71
C GLY A 200 -5.58 20.85 -4.48
N VAL A 201 -4.52 20.06 -4.30
CA VAL A 201 -3.56 20.20 -3.18
C VAL A 201 -2.30 20.88 -3.68
N SER A 202 -1.97 22.03 -3.09
CA SER A 202 -0.70 22.73 -3.35
C SER A 202 0.42 22.09 -2.54
N VAL A 203 1.58 21.86 -3.17
CA VAL A 203 2.79 21.28 -2.56
C VAL A 203 4.01 22.05 -3.01
#